data_AF-A0A5J6N334-F1
#
_entry.id   AF-A0A5J6N334-F1
#
_cell.length_a   1.000
_cell.length_b   1.000
_cell.length_c   1.000
_cell.angle_alpha   90.00
_cell.angle_beta   90.00
_cell.angle_gamma   90.00
#
_symmetry.space_group_name_H-M   'P 1'
#
loop_
_entity.id
_entity.type
_entity.pdbx_description
1 polymer ?
#
loop_
_entity_poly.entity_id
_entity_poly.type
_entity_poly.pdbx_seq_one_letter_code
_entity_poly.pdbx_strand_id
1 'polypeptide(L)'
;MPSSARPLMPRLLALLTLIALLLGSSPAWAHAFLLSSSPGAESSLDRSPGSIELTFNEPIQLLALKLLGTYSEDLSPATVPTVTEGRVVWMLPQPLPTGRYLVSWRAGSLDGHVVAGSFSFAIGEAASPPPADSGLAIEIWRWPDFTAHVLARILVLLAAGGALFRLLLQPPEALIPALRARERHLACLGFLVTGLLIGIDGAMRAGLPLSGLLERSAWKAAFAAPGMQLNEISLLALLTLAAVRDRPRPFLALQGLAALLALAGFGSSGHALAVLPPVQGQALMILHGLAAALWIGAFDPLRRAFARETGPVTAALFHRFQRLGLVAVGAVAASGATLAWLLLPRWSDLWESPYGWRLSAKLLAVLAMLVIAGLNRLWLTSAALKNPDRLKHRLLWVLRLDLLVALIAVLLAVGLSLGPPPARSLVLDLSDANYRITLTLTPGRAGDNDAEIRIADRDGKPVDPQQVELRVEAPAAGIEPSAHEARPLAPGLYRVERLPLWAATGWKLRLHLMIDDFTMVMRDSEVTLAR
;
A
#
# COMPACT_ATOMS: atom_id res chain seq x y z
N MET A 1 2.80 45.17 31.36
CA MET A 1 3.11 43.86 30.76
C MET A 1 1.92 42.93 30.99
N PRO A 2 1.19 42.45 29.97
CA PRO A 2 0.30 41.32 30.14
C PRO A 2 1.04 40.04 29.73
N SER A 3 1.09 39.07 30.64
CA SER A 3 1.66 37.75 30.42
C SER A 3 0.82 36.97 29.41
N SER A 4 1.41 36.67 28.26
CA SER A 4 0.81 35.78 27.26
C SER A 4 0.87 34.34 27.77
N ALA A 5 -0.16 33.88 28.46
CA ALA A 5 -0.34 32.46 28.75
C ALA A 5 -0.46 31.71 27.41
N ARG A 6 0.57 30.93 27.06
CA ARG A 6 0.55 30.08 25.86
C ARG A 6 -0.51 29.00 26.07
N PRO A 7 -1.43 28.76 25.12
CA PRO A 7 -2.46 27.75 25.29
C PRO A 7 -1.83 26.35 25.19
N LEU A 8 -1.48 25.77 26.35
CA LEU A 8 -0.94 24.42 26.51
C LEU A 8 -2.01 23.32 26.28
N MET A 9 -3.27 23.66 26.54
CA MET A 9 -4.41 22.74 26.50
C MET A 9 -4.70 22.14 25.11
N PRO A 10 -4.74 22.88 23.98
CA PRO A 10 -4.97 22.29 22.66
C PRO A 10 -3.81 21.42 22.16
N ARG A 11 -2.58 21.68 22.61
CA ARG A 11 -1.40 20.86 22.27
C ARG A 11 -1.41 19.52 22.98
N LEU A 12 -1.81 19.52 24.26
CA LEU A 12 -1.96 18.32 25.04
C LEU A 12 -3.12 17.45 24.53
N LEU A 13 -4.24 18.06 24.16
CA LEU A 13 -5.37 17.34 23.58
C LEU A 13 -5.01 16.70 22.23
N ALA A 14 -4.35 17.44 21.32
CA ALA A 14 -3.89 16.90 20.04
C ALA A 14 -2.87 15.77 20.20
N LEU A 15 -1.99 15.86 21.20
CA LEU A 15 -1.03 14.81 21.54
C LEU A 15 -1.73 13.57 22.12
N LEU A 16 -2.72 13.75 23.00
CA LEU A 16 -3.47 12.65 23.58
C LEU A 16 -4.37 11.96 22.56
N THR A 17 -4.95 12.69 21.60
CA THR A 17 -5.69 12.11 20.47
C THR A 17 -4.76 11.35 19.52
N LEU A 18 -3.55 11.86 19.27
CA LEU A 18 -2.51 11.15 18.51
C LEU A 18 -2.07 9.85 19.22
N ILE A 19 -1.93 9.86 20.54
CA ILE A 19 -1.59 8.68 21.36
C ILE A 19 -2.75 7.67 21.38
N ALA A 20 -3.99 8.14 21.49
CA ALA A 20 -5.19 7.28 21.48
C ALA A 20 -5.41 6.60 20.13
N LEU A 21 -5.06 7.28 19.03
CA LEU A 21 -5.01 6.70 17.70
C LEU A 21 -3.98 5.53 17.67
N LEU A 22 -2.77 5.69 18.22
CA LEU A 22 -1.71 4.66 18.16
C LEU A 22 -2.00 3.34 18.91
N LEU A 23 -3.06 3.27 19.72
CA LEU A 23 -3.39 2.14 20.60
C LEU A 23 -4.45 1.22 19.96
N GLY A 24 -4.06 0.50 18.92
CA GLY A 24 -4.87 -0.56 18.32
C GLY A 24 -4.05 -1.36 17.33
N SER A 25 -3.70 -2.60 17.68
CA SER A 25 -2.84 -3.47 16.87
C SER A 25 -3.54 -4.76 16.50
N SER A 26 -3.69 -4.97 15.20
CA SER A 26 -3.70 -6.28 14.56
C SER A 26 -2.61 -6.28 13.47
N PRO A 27 -1.99 -7.42 13.17
CA PRO A 27 -1.10 -7.53 12.01
C PRO A 27 -1.92 -7.36 10.73
N ALA A 28 -1.39 -6.60 9.79
CA ALA A 28 -2.00 -6.30 8.50
C ALA A 28 -0.94 -6.49 7.42
N TRP A 29 -1.34 -6.84 6.20
CA TRP A 29 -0.51 -7.10 5.01
C TRP A 29 -1.05 -6.21 3.84
N ALA A 30 -0.36 -6.17 2.70
CA ALA A 30 -0.69 -5.32 1.54
C ALA A 30 -0.99 -6.20 0.34
N HIS A 31 -2.13 -5.90 -0.29
CA HIS A 31 -2.73 -6.62 -1.40
C HIS A 31 -3.03 -8.09 -1.11
N ALA A 32 -4.32 -8.39 -1.11
CA ALA A 32 -4.81 -9.74 -1.02
C ALA A 32 -4.68 -10.47 -2.35
N PHE A 33 -3.86 -11.52 -2.36
CA PHE A 33 -3.75 -12.48 -3.43
C PHE A 33 -4.33 -13.80 -2.98
N LEU A 34 -5.06 -14.45 -3.88
CA LEU A 34 -5.44 -15.83 -3.68
C LEU A 34 -4.17 -16.70 -3.76
N LEU A 35 -3.82 -17.34 -2.65
CA LEU A 35 -2.72 -18.29 -2.56
C LEU A 35 -3.15 -19.68 -3.05
N SER A 36 -4.31 -20.14 -2.58
CA SER A 36 -4.85 -21.46 -2.94
C SER A 36 -6.37 -21.49 -2.87
N SER A 37 -6.95 -22.48 -3.55
CA SER A 37 -8.38 -22.78 -3.51
C SER A 37 -8.63 -24.28 -3.34
N SER A 38 -9.74 -24.63 -2.71
CA SER A 38 -10.28 -25.98 -2.66
C SER A 38 -11.77 -25.92 -3.01
N PRO A 39 -12.24 -26.49 -4.13
CA PRO A 39 -11.48 -27.22 -5.15
C PRO A 39 -10.31 -26.44 -5.75
N GLY A 40 -9.29 -27.16 -6.17
CA GLY A 40 -8.14 -26.55 -6.86
C GLY A 40 -8.57 -25.90 -8.17
N ALA A 41 -7.89 -24.82 -8.54
CA ALA A 41 -8.09 -24.21 -9.85
C ALA A 41 -7.85 -25.25 -10.97
N GLU A 42 -8.80 -25.31 -11.91
CA GLU A 42 -8.79 -26.22 -13.04
C GLU A 42 -8.75 -27.72 -12.65
N SER A 43 -9.23 -28.04 -11.44
CA SER A 43 -9.33 -29.44 -10.98
C SER A 43 -10.59 -30.14 -11.50
N SER A 44 -10.45 -31.42 -11.83
CA SER A 44 -11.56 -32.34 -12.09
C SER A 44 -11.77 -33.22 -10.87
N LEU A 45 -13.00 -33.26 -10.38
CA LEU A 45 -13.41 -34.03 -9.21
C LEU A 45 -14.31 -35.19 -9.61
N ASP A 46 -14.19 -36.32 -8.93
CA ASP A 46 -15.11 -37.45 -9.13
C ASP A 46 -16.49 -37.21 -8.47
N ARG A 47 -16.54 -36.35 -7.47
CA ARG A 47 -17.73 -36.08 -6.66
C ARG A 47 -17.83 -34.60 -6.28
N SER A 48 -19.05 -34.15 -5.99
CA SER A 48 -19.28 -32.79 -5.49
C SER A 48 -18.47 -32.52 -4.22
N PRO A 49 -17.78 -31.36 -4.12
CA PRO A 49 -17.16 -30.94 -2.89
C PRO A 49 -18.24 -30.55 -1.85
N GLY A 50 -17.90 -30.67 -0.57
CA GLY A 50 -18.78 -30.20 0.53
C GLY A 50 -18.63 -28.72 0.85
N SER A 51 -17.55 -28.08 0.40
CA SER A 51 -17.26 -26.65 0.59
C SER A 51 -16.40 -26.10 -0.55
N ILE A 52 -16.43 -24.78 -0.69
CA ILE A 52 -15.49 -23.99 -1.47
C ILE A 52 -14.65 -23.19 -0.48
N GLU A 53 -13.34 -23.34 -0.54
CA GLU A 53 -12.38 -22.64 0.32
C GLU A 53 -11.41 -21.81 -0.50
N LEU A 54 -11.16 -20.57 -0.04
CA LEU A 54 -10.18 -19.65 -0.61
C LEU A 54 -9.20 -19.24 0.49
N THR A 55 -7.91 -19.30 0.20
CA THR A 55 -6.87 -18.83 1.13
C THR A 55 -6.15 -17.64 0.51
N PHE A 56 -6.11 -16.53 1.23
CA PHE A 56 -5.40 -15.32 0.84
C PHE A 56 -4.12 -15.17 1.69
N ASN A 57 -3.15 -14.41 1.17
CA ASN A 57 -1.93 -14.05 1.89
C ASN A 57 -2.18 -13.07 3.05
N GLU A 58 -3.40 -12.61 3.23
CA GLU A 58 -3.77 -11.62 4.24
C GLU A 58 -5.26 -11.64 4.62
N PRO A 59 -5.64 -11.03 5.75
CA PRO A 59 -7.04 -10.79 6.06
C PRO A 59 -7.73 -9.96 4.98
N ILE A 60 -8.94 -10.37 4.60
CA ILE A 60 -9.75 -9.72 3.57
C ILE A 60 -11.14 -9.36 4.06
N GLN A 61 -11.72 -8.33 3.46
CA GLN A 61 -13.17 -8.10 3.48
C GLN A 61 -13.79 -8.78 2.26
N LEU A 62 -14.56 -9.85 2.45
CA LEU A 62 -15.25 -10.50 1.32
C LEU A 62 -16.37 -9.58 0.82
N LEU A 63 -16.32 -9.22 -0.46
CA LEU A 63 -17.29 -8.30 -1.10
C LEU A 63 -18.28 -9.04 -1.99
N ALA A 64 -17.82 -10.09 -2.66
CA ALA A 64 -18.67 -11.00 -3.43
C ALA A 64 -18.03 -12.38 -3.52
N LEU A 65 -18.86 -13.43 -3.50
CA LEU A 65 -18.48 -14.79 -3.84
C LEU A 65 -19.66 -15.40 -4.60
N LYS A 66 -19.39 -15.92 -5.79
CA LYS A 66 -20.40 -16.50 -6.68
C LYS A 66 -19.95 -17.86 -7.19
N LEU A 67 -20.88 -18.79 -7.24
CA LEU A 67 -20.72 -20.07 -7.91
C LEU A 67 -21.63 -20.09 -9.14
N LEU A 68 -21.04 -20.25 -10.32
CA LEU A 68 -21.76 -20.27 -11.58
C LEU A 68 -21.61 -21.65 -12.24
N GLY A 69 -22.71 -22.19 -12.76
CA GLY A 69 -22.73 -23.37 -13.62
C GLY A 69 -22.56 -23.01 -15.10
N THR A 70 -22.74 -24.01 -15.96
CA THR A 70 -22.82 -23.78 -17.42
C THR A 70 -23.96 -22.83 -17.79
N TYR A 71 -23.79 -22.05 -18.86
CA TYR A 71 -24.76 -21.04 -19.30
C TYR A 71 -25.06 -19.92 -18.28
N SER A 72 -24.12 -19.63 -17.38
CA SER A 72 -24.22 -18.56 -16.37
C SER A 72 -25.36 -18.76 -15.36
N GLU A 73 -25.76 -20.01 -15.12
CA GLU A 73 -26.67 -20.35 -14.02
C GLU A 73 -26.03 -20.00 -12.67
N ASP A 74 -26.71 -19.18 -11.86
CA ASP A 74 -26.22 -18.83 -10.52
C ASP A 74 -26.58 -19.94 -9.54
N LEU A 75 -25.56 -20.69 -9.12
CA LEU A 75 -25.65 -21.83 -8.19
C LEU A 75 -25.12 -21.45 -6.80
N SER A 76 -24.99 -20.17 -6.51
CA SER A 76 -24.52 -19.67 -5.21
C SER A 76 -25.45 -20.15 -4.07
N PRO A 77 -24.96 -20.90 -3.08
CA PRO A 77 -25.78 -21.31 -1.95
C PRO A 77 -26.19 -20.11 -1.09
N ALA A 78 -27.34 -20.24 -0.41
CA ALA A 78 -27.85 -19.22 0.51
C ALA A 78 -27.04 -19.10 1.82
N THR A 79 -26.13 -20.03 2.09
CA THR A 79 -25.25 -19.99 3.26
C THR A 79 -24.27 -18.84 3.17
N VAL A 80 -24.01 -18.18 4.29
CA VAL A 80 -23.03 -17.10 4.37
C VAL A 80 -21.61 -17.70 4.45
N PRO A 81 -20.66 -17.25 3.61
CA PRO A 81 -19.27 -17.66 3.74
C PRO A 81 -18.69 -17.21 5.10
N THR A 82 -17.93 -18.09 5.75
CA THR A 82 -17.17 -17.74 6.95
C THR A 82 -15.81 -17.19 6.53
N VAL A 83 -15.42 -16.04 7.09
CA VAL A 83 -14.13 -15.41 6.81
C VAL A 83 -13.31 -15.32 8.09
N THR A 84 -12.08 -15.86 8.09
CA THR A 84 -11.19 -15.84 9.25
C THR A 84 -9.75 -15.67 8.78
N GLU A 85 -9.11 -14.56 9.15
CA GLU A 85 -7.67 -14.27 8.85
C GLU A 85 -7.24 -14.52 7.40
N GLY A 86 -8.09 -14.21 6.42
CA GLY A 86 -7.77 -14.40 5.00
C GLY A 86 -8.18 -15.76 4.44
N ARG A 87 -8.80 -16.62 5.25
CA ARG A 87 -9.47 -17.84 4.79
C ARG A 87 -10.97 -17.59 4.61
N VAL A 88 -11.51 -17.97 3.47
CA VAL A 88 -12.95 -17.98 3.18
C VAL A 88 -13.40 -19.42 3.06
N VAL A 89 -14.44 -19.81 3.79
CA VAL A 89 -15.06 -21.14 3.71
C VAL A 89 -16.54 -20.97 3.39
N TRP A 90 -16.99 -21.56 2.28
CA TRP A 90 -18.36 -21.50 1.82
C TRP A 90 -18.94 -22.91 1.70
N MET A 91 -19.88 -23.25 2.58
CA MET A 91 -20.48 -24.59 2.62
C MET A 91 -21.44 -24.81 1.44
N LEU A 92 -21.42 -26.02 0.87
CA LEU A 92 -22.35 -26.46 -0.17
C LEU A 92 -23.33 -27.47 0.45
N PRO A 93 -24.52 -27.04 0.91
CA PRO A 93 -25.45 -27.93 1.61
C PRO A 93 -26.12 -28.96 0.70
N GLN A 94 -26.13 -28.71 -0.60
CA GLN A 94 -26.61 -29.65 -1.62
C GLN A 94 -25.47 -30.04 -2.56
N PRO A 95 -25.38 -31.31 -2.96
CA PRO A 95 -24.37 -31.74 -3.92
C PRO A 95 -24.63 -31.10 -5.28
N LEU A 96 -23.55 -30.65 -5.91
CA LEU A 96 -23.56 -30.15 -7.28
C LEU A 96 -23.68 -31.33 -8.26
N PRO A 97 -24.44 -31.19 -9.36
CA PRO A 97 -24.53 -32.21 -10.39
C PRO A 97 -23.18 -32.42 -11.12
N THR A 98 -23.14 -33.36 -12.07
CA THR A 98 -22.02 -33.48 -13.01
C THR A 98 -21.99 -32.25 -13.91
N GLY A 99 -20.82 -31.68 -14.16
CA GLY A 99 -20.65 -30.52 -15.02
C GLY A 99 -19.48 -29.62 -14.63
N ARG A 100 -19.49 -28.40 -15.16
CA ARG A 100 -18.41 -27.43 -15.03
C ARG A 100 -18.87 -26.21 -14.24
N TYR A 101 -17.99 -25.73 -13.38
CA TYR A 101 -18.28 -24.69 -12.41
C TYR A 101 -17.23 -23.59 -12.47
N LEU A 102 -17.68 -22.35 -12.26
CA LEU A 102 -16.85 -21.17 -12.13
C LEU A 102 -17.10 -20.55 -10.77
N VAL A 103 -16.04 -20.41 -9.98
CA VAL A 103 -16.07 -19.63 -8.74
C VAL A 103 -15.50 -18.26 -9.04
N SER A 104 -16.28 -17.22 -8.80
CA SER A 104 -15.84 -15.83 -8.93
C SER A 104 -15.90 -15.14 -7.58
N TRP A 105 -14.87 -14.39 -7.24
CA TRP A 105 -14.76 -13.71 -5.96
C TRP A 105 -14.28 -12.27 -6.13
N ARG A 106 -14.65 -11.44 -5.17
CA ARG A 106 -14.16 -10.07 -5.00
C ARG A 106 -13.95 -9.79 -3.52
N ALA A 107 -12.84 -9.16 -3.19
CA ALA A 107 -12.45 -8.88 -1.82
C ALA A 107 -11.75 -7.50 -1.71
N GLY A 108 -11.89 -6.86 -0.55
CA GLY A 108 -11.13 -5.67 -0.18
C GLY A 108 -9.92 -6.04 0.67
N SER A 109 -8.74 -5.55 0.30
CA SER A 109 -7.50 -5.62 1.07
C SER A 109 -7.50 -4.61 2.22
N LEU A 110 -6.65 -4.84 3.22
CA LEU A 110 -6.41 -3.90 4.32
C LEU A 110 -5.76 -2.58 3.88
N ASP A 111 -5.07 -2.57 2.74
CA ASP A 111 -4.46 -1.36 2.19
C ASP A 111 -5.42 -0.47 1.39
N GLY A 112 -6.70 -0.86 1.35
CA GLY A 112 -7.81 -0.12 0.75
C GLY A 112 -8.17 -0.56 -0.67
N HIS A 113 -7.35 -1.38 -1.36
CA HIS A 113 -7.63 -1.79 -2.73
C HIS A 113 -8.63 -2.94 -2.82
N VAL A 114 -9.35 -2.99 -3.96
CA VAL A 114 -10.24 -4.11 -4.30
C VAL A 114 -9.53 -5.06 -5.24
N VAL A 115 -9.55 -6.34 -4.89
CA VAL A 115 -9.04 -7.44 -5.70
C VAL A 115 -10.19 -8.35 -6.13
N ALA A 116 -10.07 -8.96 -7.30
CA ALA A 116 -11.00 -9.99 -7.76
C ALA A 116 -10.24 -11.07 -8.52
N GLY A 117 -10.89 -12.21 -8.62
CA GLY A 117 -10.42 -13.31 -9.42
C GLY A 117 -11.51 -14.35 -9.63
N SER A 118 -11.14 -15.37 -10.37
CA SER A 118 -12.00 -16.52 -10.63
C SER A 118 -11.17 -17.75 -10.93
N PHE A 119 -11.70 -18.91 -10.61
CA PHE A 119 -11.17 -20.19 -11.06
C PHE A 119 -12.31 -21.14 -11.41
N SER A 120 -12.03 -22.10 -12.27
CA SER A 120 -12.98 -23.14 -12.64
C SER A 120 -12.63 -24.47 -11.99
N PHE A 121 -13.62 -25.34 -11.85
CA PHE A 121 -13.44 -26.77 -11.55
C PHE A 121 -14.55 -27.58 -12.26
N ALA A 122 -14.39 -28.88 -12.35
CA ALA A 122 -15.39 -29.77 -12.95
C ALA A 122 -15.70 -30.97 -12.05
N ILE A 123 -16.90 -31.54 -12.20
CA ILE A 123 -17.34 -32.77 -11.54
C ILE A 123 -17.69 -33.77 -12.63
N GLY A 124 -17.03 -34.93 -12.66
CA GLY A 124 -17.26 -36.00 -13.64
C GLY A 124 -16.90 -35.65 -15.09
N GLU A 125 -16.26 -34.50 -15.33
CA GLU A 125 -15.83 -34.01 -16.63
C GLU A 125 -14.43 -33.38 -16.54
N ALA A 126 -13.83 -33.07 -17.69
CA ALA A 126 -12.58 -32.33 -17.76
C ALA A 126 -12.81 -30.84 -17.43
N ALA A 127 -12.01 -30.31 -16.50
CA ALA A 127 -11.94 -28.87 -16.28
C ALA A 127 -11.40 -28.14 -17.51
N SER A 128 -11.69 -26.85 -17.64
CA SER A 128 -10.92 -25.98 -18.53
C SER A 128 -10.94 -24.56 -17.97
N PRO A 129 -10.03 -23.69 -18.43
CA PRO A 129 -9.80 -22.40 -17.80
C PRO A 129 -11.07 -21.53 -17.79
N PRO A 130 -11.17 -20.60 -16.84
CA PRO A 130 -12.26 -19.63 -16.83
C PRO A 130 -12.28 -18.81 -18.14
N PRO A 131 -13.45 -18.28 -18.55
CA PRO A 131 -13.53 -17.38 -19.71
C PRO A 131 -12.52 -16.23 -19.60
N ALA A 132 -11.95 -15.79 -20.73
CA ALA A 132 -10.95 -14.70 -20.75
C ALA A 132 -11.47 -13.39 -20.12
N ASP A 133 -12.79 -13.19 -20.11
CA ASP A 133 -13.44 -11.98 -19.61
C ASP A 133 -13.63 -11.97 -18.07
N SER A 134 -13.24 -13.05 -17.40
CA SER A 134 -13.41 -13.24 -15.95
C SER A 134 -12.46 -12.33 -15.17
N GLY A 135 -12.92 -11.14 -14.79
CA GLY A 135 -12.13 -10.15 -14.04
C GLY A 135 -12.09 -8.75 -14.67
N LEU A 136 -12.59 -8.60 -15.90
CA LEU A 136 -12.59 -7.33 -16.65
C LEU A 136 -13.26 -6.18 -15.89
N ALA A 137 -14.27 -6.46 -15.06
CA ALA A 137 -15.02 -5.44 -14.33
C ALA A 137 -14.13 -4.60 -13.40
N ILE A 138 -13.12 -5.19 -12.74
CA ILE A 138 -12.16 -4.44 -11.92
C ILE A 138 -11.05 -3.85 -12.80
N GLU A 139 -10.61 -4.57 -13.82
CA GLU A 139 -9.52 -4.11 -14.69
C GLU A 139 -9.85 -2.79 -15.41
N ILE A 140 -11.12 -2.58 -15.80
CA ILE A 140 -11.61 -1.33 -16.40
C ILE A 140 -11.35 -0.12 -15.48
N TRP A 141 -11.32 -0.31 -14.17
CA TRP A 141 -11.07 0.75 -13.20
C TRP A 141 -9.60 1.06 -12.97
N ARG A 142 -8.67 0.19 -13.41
CA ARG A 142 -7.23 0.30 -13.09
C ARG A 142 -6.65 1.69 -13.39
N TRP A 143 -6.88 2.20 -14.61
CA TRP A 143 -6.34 3.51 -15.01
C TRP A 143 -7.15 4.70 -14.47
N PRO A 144 -8.49 4.69 -14.46
CA PRO A 144 -9.28 5.70 -13.76
C PRO A 144 -8.92 5.86 -12.29
N ASP A 145 -8.81 4.75 -11.56
CA ASP A 145 -8.44 4.73 -10.14
C ASP A 145 -7.03 5.28 -9.92
N PHE A 146 -6.04 4.77 -10.65
CA PHE A 146 -4.67 5.26 -10.58
C PHE A 146 -4.57 6.77 -10.86
N THR A 147 -5.27 7.24 -11.90
CA THR A 147 -5.26 8.65 -12.28
C THR A 147 -5.94 9.53 -11.23
N ALA A 148 -7.09 9.09 -10.70
CA ALA A 148 -7.80 9.80 -9.64
C ALA A 148 -6.95 9.89 -8.37
N HIS A 149 -6.26 8.80 -7.99
CA HIS A 149 -5.30 8.79 -6.90
C HIS A 149 -4.17 9.80 -7.11
N VAL A 150 -3.48 9.79 -8.26
CA VAL A 150 -2.39 10.74 -8.56
C VAL A 150 -2.88 12.18 -8.46
N LEU A 151 -4.03 12.49 -9.10
CA LEU A 151 -4.59 13.83 -9.11
C LEU A 151 -5.03 14.28 -7.70
N ALA A 152 -5.69 13.41 -6.93
CA ALA A 152 -6.10 13.70 -5.56
C ALA A 152 -4.88 14.02 -4.68
N ARG A 153 -3.82 13.22 -4.75
CA ARG A 153 -2.58 13.43 -3.98
C ARG A 153 -1.91 14.76 -4.34
N ILE A 154 -1.79 15.07 -5.63
CA ILE A 154 -1.22 16.35 -6.09
C ILE A 154 -2.05 17.53 -5.60
N LEU A 155 -3.38 17.48 -5.77
CA LEU A 155 -4.26 18.58 -5.40
C LEU A 155 -4.27 18.83 -3.89
N VAL A 156 -4.30 17.76 -3.07
CA VAL A 156 -4.21 17.86 -1.61
C VAL A 156 -2.86 18.47 -1.19
N LEU A 157 -1.74 17.97 -1.73
CA LEU A 157 -0.40 18.49 -1.40
C LEU A 157 -0.26 19.98 -1.73
N LEU A 158 -0.76 20.41 -2.89
CA LEU A 158 -0.69 21.80 -3.32
C LEU A 158 -1.67 22.70 -2.56
N ALA A 159 -2.90 22.24 -2.27
CA ALA A 159 -3.90 23.01 -1.55
C ALA A 159 -3.53 23.17 -0.06
N ALA A 160 -3.27 22.05 0.63
CA ALA A 160 -2.89 22.04 2.04
C ALA A 160 -1.51 22.68 2.24
N GLY A 161 -0.53 22.31 1.42
CA GLY A 161 0.82 22.87 1.49
C GLY A 161 0.88 24.36 1.19
N GLY A 162 0.09 24.85 0.21
CA GLY A 162 -0.04 26.29 -0.06
C GLY A 162 -0.66 27.06 1.10
N ALA A 163 -1.71 26.51 1.72
CA ALA A 163 -2.32 27.10 2.91
C ALA A 163 -1.35 27.13 4.10
N LEU A 164 -0.65 26.02 4.37
CA LEU A 164 0.38 25.95 5.41
C LEU A 164 1.53 26.92 5.14
N PHE A 165 1.98 27.04 3.88
CA PHE A 165 2.97 28.04 3.48
C PHE A 165 2.52 29.45 3.86
N ARG A 166 1.30 29.84 3.48
CA ARG A 166 0.78 31.18 3.78
C ARG A 166 0.68 31.43 5.28
N LEU A 167 0.20 30.46 6.05
CA LEU A 167 -0.02 30.58 7.49
C LEU A 167 1.30 30.57 8.29
N LEU A 168 2.26 29.73 7.92
CA LEU A 168 3.52 29.55 8.63
C LEU A 168 4.58 30.58 8.22
N LEU A 169 4.65 30.92 6.93
CA LEU A 169 5.72 31.75 6.38
C LEU A 169 5.30 33.19 6.12
N GLN A 170 4.03 33.55 6.34
CA GLN A 170 3.53 34.94 6.33
C GLN A 170 4.08 35.74 5.12
N PRO A 171 3.62 35.41 3.91
CA PRO A 171 4.03 36.11 2.69
C PRO A 171 3.55 37.56 2.71
N PRO A 172 4.11 38.44 1.85
CA PRO A 172 3.67 39.83 1.72
C PRO A 172 2.15 39.95 1.57
N GLU A 173 1.54 40.94 2.23
CA GLU A 173 0.08 41.12 2.23
C GLU A 173 -0.51 41.24 0.82
N ALA A 174 0.21 41.89 -0.10
CA ALA A 174 -0.17 42.02 -1.49
C ALA A 174 -0.31 40.66 -2.23
N LEU A 175 0.35 39.61 -1.77
CA LEU A 175 0.27 38.25 -2.33
C LEU A 175 -0.90 37.43 -1.76
N ILE A 176 -1.37 37.74 -0.56
CA ILE A 176 -2.37 36.94 0.15
C ILE A 176 -3.63 36.69 -0.69
N PRO A 177 -4.27 37.69 -1.34
CA PRO A 177 -5.47 37.44 -2.13
C PRO A 177 -5.26 36.47 -3.30
N ALA A 178 -4.12 36.58 -3.99
CA ALA A 178 -3.79 35.74 -5.12
C ALA A 178 -3.45 34.30 -4.69
N LEU A 179 -2.77 34.14 -3.55
CA LEU A 179 -2.47 32.83 -2.96
C LEU A 179 -3.76 32.17 -2.48
N ARG A 180 -4.62 32.90 -1.75
CA ARG A 180 -5.91 32.38 -1.26
C ARG A 180 -6.82 31.95 -2.41
N ALA A 181 -6.92 32.74 -3.48
CA ALA A 181 -7.72 32.38 -4.64
C ALA A 181 -7.22 31.07 -5.29
N ARG A 182 -5.89 30.89 -5.37
CA ARG A 182 -5.28 29.66 -5.89
C ARG A 182 -5.51 28.47 -4.97
N GLU A 183 -5.29 28.62 -3.66
CA GLU A 183 -5.57 27.61 -2.65
C GLU A 183 -7.02 27.15 -2.71
N ARG A 184 -7.98 28.08 -2.76
CA ARG A 184 -9.41 27.76 -2.89
C ARG A 184 -9.69 26.96 -4.15
N HIS A 185 -9.15 27.38 -5.29
CA HIS A 185 -9.34 26.67 -6.54
C HIS A 185 -8.77 25.24 -6.49
N LEU A 186 -7.56 25.07 -5.94
CA LEU A 186 -6.96 23.76 -5.72
C LEU A 186 -7.74 22.91 -4.73
N ALA A 187 -8.28 23.51 -3.66
CA ALA A 187 -9.12 22.82 -2.68
C ALA A 187 -10.47 22.39 -3.27
N CYS A 188 -11.09 23.22 -4.12
CA CYS A 188 -12.31 22.85 -4.86
C CYS A 188 -12.03 21.69 -5.82
N LEU A 189 -10.96 21.76 -6.61
CA LEU A 189 -10.56 20.66 -7.49
C LEU A 189 -10.24 19.40 -6.67
N GLY A 190 -9.50 19.55 -5.58
CA GLY A 190 -9.16 18.46 -4.67
C GLY A 190 -10.40 17.81 -4.08
N PHE A 191 -11.40 18.59 -3.68
CA PHE A 191 -12.69 18.10 -3.21
C PHE A 191 -13.40 17.27 -4.29
N LEU A 192 -13.49 17.77 -5.52
CA LEU A 192 -14.14 17.07 -6.62
C LEU A 192 -13.41 15.76 -6.98
N VAL A 193 -12.09 15.79 -7.09
CA VAL A 193 -11.29 14.61 -7.45
C VAL A 193 -11.25 13.58 -6.32
N THR A 194 -11.18 14.01 -5.06
CA THR A 194 -11.25 13.10 -3.90
C THR A 194 -12.65 12.47 -3.80
N GLY A 195 -13.71 13.24 -4.09
CA GLY A 195 -15.07 12.71 -4.18
C GLY A 195 -15.22 11.69 -5.32
N LEU A 196 -14.64 11.97 -6.48
CA LEU A 196 -14.58 11.01 -7.60
C LEU A 196 -13.83 9.73 -7.21
N LEU A 197 -12.69 9.85 -6.53
CA LEU A 197 -11.91 8.72 -6.04
C LEU A 197 -12.72 7.83 -5.10
N ILE A 198 -13.47 8.41 -4.16
CA ILE A 198 -14.40 7.69 -3.27
C ILE A 198 -15.48 6.94 -4.09
N GLY A 199 -16.03 7.59 -5.12
CA GLY A 199 -17.00 6.97 -6.01
C GLY A 199 -16.42 5.78 -6.80
N ILE A 200 -15.18 5.91 -7.29
CA ILE A 200 -14.46 4.85 -8.01
C ILE A 200 -14.24 3.64 -7.10
N ASP A 201 -13.72 3.84 -5.89
CA ASP A 201 -13.56 2.78 -4.89
C ASP A 201 -14.91 2.08 -4.59
N GLY A 202 -15.97 2.86 -4.42
CA GLY A 202 -17.33 2.34 -4.26
C GLY A 202 -17.81 1.47 -5.43
N ALA A 203 -17.62 1.94 -6.66
CA ALA A 203 -18.02 1.22 -7.86
C ALA A 203 -17.22 -0.08 -8.04
N MET A 204 -15.91 -0.07 -7.77
CA MET A 204 -15.06 -1.25 -7.75
C MET A 204 -15.54 -2.27 -6.71
N ARG A 205 -15.84 -1.82 -5.48
CA ARG A 205 -16.34 -2.68 -4.39
C ARG A 205 -17.70 -3.29 -4.73
N ALA A 206 -18.57 -2.52 -5.37
CA ALA A 206 -19.87 -2.97 -5.85
C ALA A 206 -19.80 -3.84 -7.12
N GLY A 207 -18.67 -3.83 -7.83
CA GLY A 207 -18.49 -4.59 -9.07
C GLY A 207 -19.19 -4.00 -10.27
N LEU A 208 -19.34 -2.67 -10.29
CA LEU A 208 -20.09 -1.96 -11.30
C LEU A 208 -19.16 -1.47 -12.43
N PRO A 209 -19.68 -1.32 -13.66
CA PRO A 209 -18.96 -0.67 -14.75
C PRO A 209 -18.85 0.85 -14.50
N LEU A 210 -18.18 1.59 -15.39
CA LEU A 210 -17.96 3.04 -15.25
C LEU A 210 -19.23 3.87 -14.98
N SER A 211 -20.37 3.47 -15.56
CA SER A 211 -21.67 4.12 -15.33
C SER A 211 -22.18 3.98 -13.88
N GLY A 212 -21.64 3.01 -13.13
CA GLY A 212 -21.98 2.71 -11.75
C GLY A 212 -21.69 3.84 -10.75
N LEU A 213 -20.89 4.84 -11.12
CA LEU A 213 -20.65 6.04 -10.28
C LEU A 213 -21.94 6.81 -9.97
N LEU A 214 -22.97 6.66 -10.81
CA LEU A 214 -24.27 7.29 -10.61
C LEU A 214 -25.20 6.45 -9.73
N GLU A 215 -24.82 5.20 -9.43
CA GLU A 215 -25.65 4.29 -8.67
C GLU A 215 -25.45 4.46 -7.16
N ARG A 216 -26.55 4.41 -6.41
CA ARG A 216 -26.53 4.49 -4.94
C ARG A 216 -25.74 3.33 -4.29
N SER A 217 -25.68 2.19 -4.94
CA SER A 217 -24.93 0.99 -4.52
C SER A 217 -23.42 1.26 -4.42
N ALA A 218 -22.83 1.97 -5.40
CA ALA A 218 -21.42 2.35 -5.38
C ALA A 218 -21.07 3.17 -4.14
N TRP A 219 -21.82 4.26 -3.90
CA TRP A 219 -21.57 5.14 -2.77
C TRP A 219 -21.80 4.45 -1.42
N LYS A 220 -22.83 3.59 -1.31
CA LYS A 220 -23.03 2.78 -0.10
C LYS A 220 -21.83 1.86 0.16
N ALA A 221 -21.31 1.21 -0.88
CA ALA A 221 -20.14 0.34 -0.77
C ALA A 221 -18.88 1.12 -0.37
N ALA A 222 -18.71 2.34 -0.92
CA ALA A 222 -17.61 3.23 -0.55
C ALA A 222 -17.66 3.60 0.94
N PHE A 223 -18.80 4.09 1.43
CA PHE A 223 -18.94 4.52 2.83
C PHE A 223 -18.89 3.35 3.84
N ALA A 224 -19.11 2.12 3.38
CA ALA A 224 -18.93 0.92 4.18
C ALA A 224 -17.47 0.40 4.21
N ALA A 225 -16.58 1.01 3.41
CA ALA A 225 -15.19 0.57 3.32
C ALA A 225 -14.42 0.86 4.62
N PRO A 226 -13.60 -0.09 5.11
CA PRO A 226 -12.67 0.16 6.21
C PRO A 226 -11.73 1.33 5.87
N GLY A 227 -11.50 2.24 6.83
CA GLY A 227 -10.58 3.37 6.66
C GLY A 227 -11.14 4.55 5.83
N MET A 228 -12.37 4.45 5.30
CA MET A 228 -13.01 5.52 4.54
C MET A 228 -13.11 6.84 5.31
N GLN A 229 -13.19 6.80 6.64
CA GLN A 229 -13.31 8.00 7.49
C GLN A 229 -12.17 8.99 7.27
N LEU A 230 -10.97 8.53 6.92
CA LEU A 230 -9.82 9.39 6.62
C LEU A 230 -10.01 10.18 5.32
N ASN A 231 -10.63 9.57 4.31
CA ASN A 231 -10.98 10.24 3.06
C ASN A 231 -12.15 11.23 3.27
N GLU A 232 -13.12 10.90 4.12
CA GLU A 232 -14.21 11.81 4.49
C GLU A 232 -13.69 13.04 5.24
N ILE A 233 -12.79 12.86 6.21
CA ILE A 233 -12.12 13.96 6.91
C ILE A 233 -11.37 14.84 5.93
N SER A 234 -10.62 14.23 4.99
CA SER A 234 -9.91 14.96 3.94
C SER A 234 -10.89 15.78 3.07
N LEU A 235 -12.01 15.18 2.66
CA LEU A 235 -13.02 15.82 1.82
C LEU A 235 -13.66 17.03 2.51
N LEU A 236 -14.09 16.87 3.77
CA LEU A 236 -14.64 17.96 4.59
C LEU A 236 -13.62 19.08 4.81
N ALA A 237 -12.35 18.70 5.03
CA ALA A 237 -11.27 19.65 5.24
C ALA A 237 -10.96 20.45 3.96
N LEU A 238 -10.99 19.83 2.78
CA LEU A 238 -10.85 20.52 1.49
C LEU A 238 -12.02 21.48 1.22
N LEU A 239 -13.26 21.04 1.51
CA LEU A 239 -14.44 21.91 1.44
C LEU A 239 -14.31 23.12 2.38
N THR A 240 -13.84 22.89 3.61
CA THR A 240 -13.58 23.95 4.59
C THR A 240 -12.50 24.91 4.08
N LEU A 241 -11.39 24.39 3.56
CA LEU A 241 -10.33 25.21 2.96
C LEU A 241 -10.83 26.03 1.78
N ALA A 242 -11.78 25.53 0.99
CA ALA A 242 -12.36 26.26 -0.12
C ALA A 242 -13.34 27.36 0.32
N ALA A 243 -14.19 27.06 1.32
CA ALA A 243 -15.29 27.94 1.74
C ALA A 243 -14.88 29.04 2.72
N VAL A 244 -13.90 28.78 3.59
CA VAL A 244 -13.54 29.71 4.67
C VAL A 244 -12.95 31.00 4.11
N ARG A 245 -13.46 32.15 4.58
CA ARG A 245 -12.99 33.49 4.19
C ARG A 245 -11.78 33.93 5.03
N ASP A 246 -10.99 34.85 4.49
CA ASP A 246 -9.93 35.54 5.23
C ASP A 246 -10.54 36.66 6.09
N ARG A 247 -11.11 36.29 7.23
CA ARG A 247 -11.66 37.18 8.29
C ARG A 247 -11.04 36.73 9.65
N PRO A 248 -11.32 37.32 10.83
CA PRO A 248 -10.34 37.45 11.93
C PRO A 248 -9.75 36.12 12.45
N ARG A 249 -8.69 36.20 13.28
CA ARG A 249 -7.87 35.09 13.82
C ARG A 249 -8.51 33.68 13.93
N PRO A 250 -9.72 33.47 14.48
CA PRO A 250 -10.36 32.15 14.49
C PRO A 250 -10.44 31.46 13.12
N PHE A 251 -10.67 32.21 12.03
CA PHE A 251 -10.72 31.65 10.68
C PHE A 251 -9.35 31.22 10.16
N LEU A 252 -8.25 31.86 10.60
CA LEU A 252 -6.89 31.41 10.26
C LEU A 252 -6.54 30.10 10.96
N ALA A 253 -6.94 29.94 12.23
CA ALA A 253 -6.78 28.68 12.97
C ALA A 253 -7.58 27.55 12.31
N LEU A 254 -8.81 27.84 11.88
CA LEU A 254 -9.64 26.88 11.15
C LEU A 254 -9.02 26.49 9.80
N GLN A 255 -8.47 27.43 9.05
CA GLN A 255 -7.74 27.13 7.81
C GLN A 255 -6.51 26.26 8.07
N GLY A 256 -5.77 26.51 9.14
CA GLY A 256 -4.62 25.69 9.53
C GLY A 256 -5.03 24.26 9.90
N LEU A 257 -6.09 24.11 10.71
CA LEU A 257 -6.64 22.80 11.06
C LEU A 257 -7.15 22.06 9.82
N ALA A 258 -7.88 22.74 8.94
CA ALA A 258 -8.35 22.16 7.70
C ALA A 258 -7.19 21.76 6.76
N ALA A 259 -6.10 22.52 6.70
CA ALA A 259 -4.91 22.11 5.95
C ALA A 259 -4.26 20.84 6.50
N LEU A 260 -4.21 20.67 7.83
CA LEU A 260 -3.70 19.45 8.45
C LEU A 260 -4.65 18.26 8.23
N LEU A 261 -5.96 18.45 8.42
CA LEU A 261 -6.96 17.40 8.24
C LEU A 261 -7.14 16.97 6.78
N ALA A 262 -6.89 17.87 5.81
CA ALA A 262 -6.88 17.52 4.39
C ALA A 262 -5.82 16.44 4.06
N LEU A 263 -4.80 16.28 4.90
CA LEU A 263 -3.77 15.25 4.74
C LEU A 263 -4.19 13.90 5.33
N ALA A 264 -5.30 13.81 6.06
CA ALA A 264 -5.76 12.56 6.68
C ALA A 264 -5.94 11.43 5.66
N GLY A 265 -6.41 11.77 4.44
CA GLY A 265 -6.57 10.82 3.36
C GLY A 265 -5.26 10.14 2.94
N PHE A 266 -4.06 10.58 3.34
CA PHE A 266 -2.82 9.82 3.14
C PHE A 266 -2.77 8.54 3.96
N GLY A 267 -3.47 8.48 5.09
CA GLY A 267 -3.53 7.27 5.89
C GLY A 267 -4.52 6.23 5.36
N SER A 268 -5.41 6.57 4.42
CA SER A 268 -6.41 5.63 3.90
C SER A 268 -5.84 4.64 2.89
N SER A 269 -4.66 4.90 2.33
CA SER A 269 -4.03 4.01 1.37
C SER A 269 -2.52 4.02 1.47
N GLY A 270 -1.93 2.84 1.28
CA GLY A 270 -0.49 2.67 1.20
C GLY A 270 0.00 1.41 1.90
N HIS A 271 1.07 0.84 1.35
CA HIS A 271 1.70 -0.39 1.85
C HIS A 271 2.24 -0.27 3.28
N ALA A 272 2.32 0.92 3.88
CA ALA A 272 2.65 1.04 5.30
C ALA A 272 1.63 0.32 6.20
N LEU A 273 0.36 0.26 5.78
CA LEU A 273 -0.71 -0.46 6.47
C LEU A 273 -0.50 -1.98 6.48
N ALA A 274 0.45 -2.47 5.70
CA ALA A 274 0.74 -3.89 5.53
C ALA A 274 1.90 -4.43 6.35
N VAL A 275 2.58 -3.56 7.05
CA VAL A 275 3.79 -3.92 7.80
C VAL A 275 3.77 -3.31 9.19
N LEU A 276 2.82 -2.42 9.45
CA LEU A 276 2.59 -1.76 10.72
C LEU A 276 1.14 -1.94 11.16
N PRO A 277 0.87 -1.91 12.47
CA PRO A 277 -0.49 -1.70 12.99
C PRO A 277 -1.20 -0.56 12.27
N PRO A 278 -2.52 -0.66 12.00
CA PRO A 278 -3.23 0.27 11.13
C PRO A 278 -2.94 1.73 11.45
N VAL A 279 -2.94 2.08 12.73
CA VAL A 279 -2.78 3.49 13.12
C VAL A 279 -1.34 3.98 13.05
N GLN A 280 -0.35 3.11 13.27
CA GLN A 280 1.05 3.45 13.05
C GLN A 280 1.34 3.65 11.55
N GLY A 281 0.80 2.77 10.70
CA GLY A 281 0.89 2.91 9.25
C GLY A 281 0.21 4.19 8.75
N GLN A 282 -1.02 4.46 9.22
CA GLN A 282 -1.76 5.69 8.93
C GLN A 282 -0.97 6.93 9.36
N ALA A 283 -0.47 6.97 10.59
CA ALA A 283 0.28 8.10 11.12
C ALA A 283 1.57 8.35 10.31
N LEU A 284 2.33 7.30 9.99
CA LEU A 284 3.54 7.41 9.19
C LEU A 284 3.24 7.98 7.79
N MET A 285 2.16 7.53 7.14
CA MET A 285 1.74 8.05 5.83
C MET A 285 1.24 9.49 5.88
N ILE A 286 0.48 9.87 6.92
CA ILE A 286 0.03 11.26 7.13
C ILE A 286 1.22 12.17 7.41
N LEU A 287 2.19 11.73 8.21
CA LEU A 287 3.41 12.49 8.51
C LEU A 287 4.29 12.66 7.26
N HIS A 288 4.45 11.60 6.46
CA HIS A 288 5.14 11.67 5.17
C HIS A 288 4.43 12.66 4.23
N GLY A 289 3.10 12.59 4.14
CA GLY A 289 2.26 13.51 3.37
C GLY A 289 2.37 14.96 3.84
N LEU A 290 2.40 15.21 5.15
CA LEU A 290 2.61 16.53 5.74
C LEU A 290 3.98 17.12 5.38
N ALA A 291 5.03 16.32 5.54
CA ALA A 291 6.38 16.75 5.19
C ALA A 291 6.49 17.06 3.69
N ALA A 292 5.88 16.23 2.83
CA ALA A 292 5.78 16.47 1.39
C ALA A 292 4.96 17.73 1.07
N ALA A 293 3.85 17.99 1.77
CA ALA A 293 3.02 19.17 1.56
C ALA A 293 3.76 20.47 1.91
N LEU A 294 4.51 20.48 3.03
CA LEU A 294 5.32 21.63 3.45
C LEU A 294 6.45 21.93 2.45
N TRP A 295 6.95 20.92 1.74
CA TRP A 295 7.99 21.09 0.73
C TRP A 295 7.40 21.45 -0.65
N ILE A 296 6.59 20.57 -1.24
CA ILE A 296 6.06 20.68 -2.61
C ILE A 296 5.06 21.82 -2.72
N GLY A 297 4.17 21.98 -1.73
CA GLY A 297 3.14 23.02 -1.72
C GLY A 297 3.67 24.45 -1.65
N ALA A 298 4.95 24.63 -1.29
CA ALA A 298 5.60 25.93 -1.26
C ALA A 298 6.04 26.45 -2.64
N PHE A 299 6.17 25.58 -3.65
CA PHE A 299 6.75 25.99 -4.94
C PHE A 299 5.90 27.02 -5.70
N ASP A 300 4.57 26.86 -5.78
CA ASP A 300 3.72 27.85 -6.47
C ASP A 300 3.67 29.21 -5.74
N PRO A 301 3.50 29.26 -4.41
CA PRO A 301 3.61 30.51 -3.66
C PRO A 301 4.95 31.23 -3.84
N LEU A 302 6.07 30.52 -3.75
CA LEU A 302 7.40 31.09 -3.96
C LEU A 302 7.58 31.60 -5.38
N ARG A 303 7.16 30.83 -6.37
CA ARG A 303 7.21 31.23 -7.79
C ARG A 303 6.42 32.52 -8.02
N ARG A 304 5.23 32.67 -7.42
CA ARG A 304 4.42 33.90 -7.52
C ARG A 304 5.08 35.08 -6.81
N ALA A 305 5.70 34.86 -5.65
CA ALA A 305 6.44 35.90 -4.94
C ALA A 305 7.59 36.44 -5.80
N PHE A 306 8.47 35.54 -6.28
CA PHE A 306 9.59 35.90 -7.16
C PHE A 306 9.16 36.48 -8.51
N ALA A 307 8.02 36.05 -9.07
CA ALA A 307 7.50 36.60 -10.31
C ALA A 307 7.09 38.06 -10.16
N ARG A 308 6.61 38.47 -8.98
CA ARG A 308 6.25 39.87 -8.70
C ARG A 308 7.49 40.73 -8.46
N GLU A 309 8.29 40.38 -7.47
CA GLU A 309 9.45 41.18 -7.06
C GLU A 309 10.57 40.30 -6.53
N THR A 310 11.77 40.88 -6.48
CA THR A 310 13.00 40.22 -6.05
C THR A 310 13.70 40.97 -4.91
N GLY A 311 12.95 41.84 -4.22
CA GLY A 311 13.44 42.69 -3.14
C GLY A 311 13.61 41.98 -1.77
N PRO A 312 14.00 42.73 -0.73
CA PRO A 312 14.34 42.20 0.60
C PRO A 312 13.23 41.38 1.25
N VAL A 313 11.97 41.77 1.04
CA VAL A 313 10.81 41.07 1.62
C VAL A 313 10.68 39.65 1.04
N THR A 314 10.83 39.51 -0.29
CA THR A 314 10.80 38.20 -0.97
C THR A 314 12.03 37.37 -0.60
N ALA A 315 13.20 37.98 -0.44
CA ALA A 315 14.39 37.29 0.08
C ALA A 315 14.18 36.76 1.51
N ALA A 316 13.57 37.54 2.40
CA ALA A 316 13.25 37.12 3.76
C ALA A 316 12.22 35.97 3.80
N LEU A 317 11.20 36.01 2.94
CA LEU A 317 10.27 34.88 2.75
C LEU A 317 11.02 33.63 2.32
N PHE A 318 11.93 33.75 1.36
CA PHE A 318 12.74 32.63 0.88
C PHE A 318 13.64 32.05 1.99
N HIS A 319 14.30 32.88 2.80
CA HIS A 319 15.10 32.39 3.93
C HIS A 319 14.27 31.64 4.99
N ARG A 320 13.06 32.12 5.30
CA ARG A 320 12.13 31.41 6.19
C ARG A 320 11.75 30.05 5.59
N PHE A 321 11.45 30.02 4.29
CA PHE A 321 11.20 28.76 3.58
C PHE A 321 12.41 27.83 3.61
N GLN A 322 13.64 28.31 3.37
CA GLN A 322 14.82 27.45 3.38
C GLN A 322 15.01 26.70 4.70
N ARG A 323 14.72 27.35 5.84
CA ARG A 323 14.79 26.71 7.16
C ARG A 323 13.71 25.65 7.32
N LEU A 324 12.47 25.99 6.99
CA LEU A 324 11.35 25.04 7.07
C LEU A 324 11.52 23.88 6.08
N GLY A 325 11.96 24.18 4.86
CA GLY A 325 12.21 23.25 3.78
C GLY A 325 13.29 22.24 4.13
N LEU A 326 14.35 22.64 4.82
CA LEU A 326 15.36 21.69 5.31
C LEU A 326 14.77 20.68 6.31
N VAL A 327 13.91 21.14 7.22
CA VAL A 327 13.21 20.25 8.17
C VAL A 327 12.22 19.35 7.43
N ALA A 328 11.45 19.89 6.48
CA ALA A 328 10.49 19.14 5.69
C ALA A 328 11.18 18.07 4.83
N VAL A 329 12.28 18.41 4.14
CA VAL A 329 13.11 17.46 3.38
C VAL A 329 13.68 16.38 4.28
N GLY A 330 14.23 16.74 5.43
CA GLY A 330 14.72 15.77 6.41
C GLY A 330 13.63 14.81 6.89
N ALA A 331 12.43 15.33 7.16
CA ALA A 331 11.28 14.53 7.56
C ALA A 331 10.76 13.60 6.44
N VAL A 332 10.70 14.08 5.19
CA VAL A 332 10.36 13.24 4.02
C VAL A 332 11.41 12.15 3.82
N ALA A 333 12.70 12.48 3.92
CA ALA A 333 13.78 11.52 3.77
C ALA A 333 13.76 10.47 4.87
N ALA A 334 13.61 10.87 6.14
CA ALA A 334 13.55 9.96 7.27
C ALA A 334 12.33 9.03 7.18
N SER A 335 11.12 9.59 6.99
CA SER A 335 9.90 8.77 6.84
C SER A 335 9.95 7.88 5.60
N GLY A 336 10.50 8.37 4.49
CA GLY A 336 10.69 7.59 3.27
C GLY A 336 11.68 6.45 3.43
N ALA A 337 12.80 6.67 4.15
CA ALA A 337 13.77 5.64 4.47
C ALA A 337 13.19 4.59 5.42
N THR A 338 12.41 5.01 6.44
CA THR A 338 11.67 4.09 7.32
C THR A 338 10.72 3.21 6.51
N LEU A 339 9.92 3.79 5.62
CA LEU A 339 9.00 3.04 4.75
C LEU A 339 9.76 2.07 3.82
N ALA A 340 10.86 2.52 3.21
CA ALA A 340 11.66 1.66 2.34
C ALA A 340 12.28 0.48 3.10
N TRP A 341 12.79 0.69 4.32
CA TRP A 341 13.28 -0.39 5.17
C TRP A 341 12.16 -1.37 5.51
N LEU A 342 10.99 -0.88 5.94
CA LEU A 342 9.88 -1.76 6.32
C LEU A 342 9.34 -2.60 5.15
N LEU A 343 9.43 -2.08 3.91
CA LEU A 343 8.81 -2.68 2.72
C LEU A 343 9.78 -3.46 1.83
N LEU A 344 11.10 -3.34 2.04
CA LEU A 344 12.12 -4.10 1.32
C LEU A 344 12.83 -5.06 2.29
N PRO A 345 12.50 -6.35 2.27
CA PRO A 345 13.18 -7.36 3.08
C PRO A 345 14.68 -7.47 2.77
N ARG A 346 15.08 -7.32 1.51
CA ARG A 346 16.48 -7.41 1.05
C ARG A 346 16.86 -6.19 0.24
N TRP A 347 18.14 -5.81 0.30
CA TRP A 347 18.67 -4.73 -0.53
C TRP A 347 18.60 -5.07 -2.02
N SER A 348 18.75 -6.35 -2.37
CA SER A 348 18.69 -6.80 -3.77
C SER A 348 17.31 -6.64 -4.39
N ASP A 349 16.25 -6.59 -3.57
CA ASP A 349 14.89 -6.35 -4.03
C ASP A 349 14.73 -5.02 -4.77
N LEU A 350 15.63 -4.04 -4.54
CA LEU A 350 15.65 -2.76 -5.27
C LEU A 350 15.85 -2.93 -6.79
N TRP A 351 16.58 -3.96 -7.22
CA TRP A 351 16.86 -4.22 -8.63
C TRP A 351 16.41 -5.60 -9.12
N GLU A 352 15.99 -6.50 -8.23
CA GLU A 352 15.47 -7.82 -8.59
C GLU A 352 13.94 -7.86 -8.65
N SER A 353 13.25 -6.90 -8.03
CA SER A 353 11.78 -6.88 -8.00
C SER A 353 11.18 -5.72 -8.83
N PRO A 354 10.00 -5.92 -9.45
CA PRO A 354 9.26 -4.84 -10.11
C PRO A 354 8.86 -3.71 -9.15
N TYR A 355 8.61 -4.03 -7.89
CA TYR A 355 8.40 -3.05 -6.82
C TYR A 355 9.66 -2.18 -6.60
N GLY A 356 10.82 -2.82 -6.50
CA GLY A 356 12.11 -2.18 -6.35
C GLY A 356 12.47 -1.25 -7.50
N TRP A 357 12.18 -1.63 -8.75
CA TRP A 357 12.39 -0.75 -9.91
C TRP A 357 11.58 0.54 -9.82
N ARG A 358 10.31 0.43 -9.42
CA ARG A 358 9.42 1.60 -9.22
C ARG A 358 9.89 2.48 -8.07
N LEU A 359 10.31 1.86 -6.96
CA LEU A 359 10.88 2.59 -5.82
C LEU A 359 12.20 3.26 -6.20
N SER A 360 13.08 2.59 -6.95
CA SER A 360 14.34 3.13 -7.45
C SER A 360 14.11 4.34 -8.36
N ALA A 361 13.12 4.28 -9.26
CA ALA A 361 12.71 5.43 -10.08
C ALA A 361 12.23 6.60 -9.21
N LYS A 362 11.42 6.34 -8.17
CA LYS A 362 10.99 7.37 -7.20
C LYS A 362 12.19 7.98 -6.47
N LEU A 363 13.13 7.16 -6.00
CA LEU A 363 14.32 7.61 -5.30
C LEU A 363 15.22 8.46 -6.22
N LEU A 364 15.34 8.09 -7.50
CA LEU A 364 16.05 8.90 -8.49
C LEU A 364 15.39 10.27 -8.70
N ALA A 365 14.05 10.32 -8.77
CA ALA A 365 13.32 11.58 -8.86
C ALA A 365 13.55 12.46 -7.62
N VAL A 366 13.50 11.89 -6.41
CA VAL A 366 13.80 12.60 -5.17
C VAL A 366 15.25 13.09 -5.14
N LEU A 367 16.21 12.25 -5.55
CA LEU A 367 17.62 12.63 -5.65
C LEU A 367 17.80 13.79 -6.63
N ALA A 368 17.16 13.76 -7.79
CA ALA A 368 17.19 14.85 -8.76
C ALA A 368 16.65 16.15 -8.14
N MET A 369 15.53 16.11 -7.40
CA MET A 369 15.02 17.28 -6.67
C MET A 369 16.03 17.81 -5.65
N LEU A 370 16.70 16.93 -4.90
CA LEU A 370 17.70 17.34 -3.91
C LEU A 370 18.94 17.96 -4.56
N VAL A 371 19.39 17.42 -5.70
CA VAL A 371 20.49 17.97 -6.48
C VAL A 371 20.12 19.34 -7.04
N ILE A 372 18.95 19.48 -7.67
CA ILE A 372 18.49 20.76 -8.21
C ILE A 372 18.35 21.79 -7.08
N ALA A 373 17.68 21.45 -5.98
CA ALA A 373 17.52 22.31 -4.83
C ALA A 373 18.87 22.68 -4.16
N GLY A 374 19.80 21.75 -4.08
CA GLY A 374 21.16 21.96 -3.54
C GLY A 374 21.99 22.90 -4.40
N LEU A 375 22.04 22.67 -5.72
CA LEU A 375 22.72 23.54 -6.68
C LEU A 375 22.09 24.93 -6.71
N ASN A 376 20.76 25.01 -6.68
CA ASN A 376 20.02 26.26 -6.59
C ASN A 376 20.37 27.03 -5.30
N ARG A 377 20.46 26.33 -4.17
CA ARG A 377 20.82 26.93 -2.88
C ARG A 377 22.25 27.46 -2.87
N LEU A 378 23.21 26.67 -3.32
CA LEU A 378 24.62 27.02 -3.22
C LEU A 378 24.99 28.13 -4.22
N TRP A 379 24.52 28.04 -5.46
CA TRP A 379 25.03 28.87 -6.55
C TRP A 379 24.02 29.95 -6.96
N LEU A 380 22.82 29.54 -7.34
CA LEU A 380 21.85 30.44 -7.97
C LEU A 380 21.24 31.42 -6.97
N THR A 381 20.94 30.98 -5.75
CA THR A 381 20.39 31.82 -4.68
C THR A 381 21.42 32.86 -4.23
N SER A 382 22.64 32.43 -3.95
CA SER A 382 23.75 33.31 -3.54
C SER A 382 24.02 34.39 -4.59
N ALA A 383 23.93 34.05 -5.87
CA ALA A 383 24.09 34.99 -6.97
C ALA A 383 22.85 35.87 -7.19
N ALA A 384 21.64 35.32 -7.04
CA ALA A 384 20.38 36.05 -7.19
C ALA A 384 20.19 37.09 -6.08
N LEU A 385 20.65 36.83 -4.86
CA LEU A 385 20.66 37.82 -3.79
C LEU A 385 21.57 39.03 -4.10
N LYS A 386 22.59 38.85 -4.96
CA LYS A 386 23.50 39.92 -5.40
C LYS A 386 22.98 40.66 -6.64
N ASN A 387 22.35 39.94 -7.58
CA ASN A 387 21.81 40.50 -8.83
C ASN A 387 20.44 39.88 -9.17
N PRO A 388 19.37 40.31 -8.50
CA PRO A 388 18.11 39.59 -8.52
C PRO A 388 17.40 39.63 -9.88
N ASP A 389 17.49 40.76 -10.60
CA ASP A 389 16.78 40.95 -11.86
C ASP A 389 17.37 40.14 -13.02
N ARG A 390 18.71 39.94 -13.02
CA ARG A 390 19.40 39.13 -14.03
C ARG A 390 19.08 37.64 -13.91
N LEU A 391 18.83 37.15 -12.69
CA LEU A 391 18.67 35.72 -12.42
C LEU A 391 17.23 35.28 -12.16
N LYS A 392 16.28 36.23 -12.09
CA LYS A 392 14.84 35.99 -11.90
C LYS A 392 14.28 34.91 -12.83
N HIS A 393 14.55 35.00 -14.13
CA HIS A 393 14.05 34.04 -15.11
C HIS A 393 14.61 32.63 -14.87
N ARG A 394 15.91 32.51 -14.57
CA ARG A 394 16.54 31.22 -14.27
C ARG A 394 15.97 30.62 -12.98
N LEU A 395 15.78 31.42 -11.94
CA LEU A 395 15.18 30.97 -10.68
C LEU A 395 13.75 30.45 -10.88
N LEU A 396 12.92 31.16 -11.66
CA LEU A 396 11.56 30.73 -11.98
C LEU A 396 11.55 29.42 -12.80
N TRP A 397 12.51 29.23 -13.70
CA TRP A 397 12.67 27.97 -14.44
C TRP A 397 13.07 26.82 -13.52
N VAL A 398 14.02 27.04 -12.62
CA VAL A 398 14.44 26.02 -11.63
C VAL A 398 13.28 25.63 -10.72
N LEU A 399 12.50 26.60 -10.21
CA LEU A 399 11.31 26.30 -9.40
C LEU A 399 10.24 25.51 -10.18
N ARG A 400 10.08 25.76 -11.49
CA ARG A 400 9.18 24.97 -12.35
C ARG A 400 9.70 23.56 -12.56
N LEU A 401 11.00 23.41 -12.76
CA LEU A 401 11.65 22.11 -12.92
C LEU A 401 11.52 21.29 -11.63
N ASP A 402 11.83 21.88 -10.46
CA ASP A 402 11.65 21.23 -9.16
C ASP A 402 10.20 20.80 -8.94
N LEU A 403 9.22 21.66 -9.26
CA LEU A 403 7.81 21.29 -9.19
C LEU A 403 7.49 20.13 -10.12
N LEU A 404 7.96 20.14 -11.38
CA LEU A 404 7.72 19.05 -12.33
C LEU A 404 8.28 17.71 -11.80
N VAL A 405 9.52 17.71 -11.32
CA VAL A 405 10.15 16.49 -10.77
C VAL A 405 9.42 16.05 -9.49
N ALA A 406 8.92 16.98 -8.66
CA ALA A 406 8.09 16.65 -7.51
C ALA A 406 6.78 15.96 -7.91
N LEU A 407 6.10 16.43 -8.96
CA LEU A 407 4.89 15.79 -9.46
C LEU A 407 5.18 14.39 -10.02
N ILE A 408 6.32 14.20 -10.68
CA ILE A 408 6.79 12.87 -11.12
C ILE A 408 7.05 11.97 -9.91
N ALA A 409 7.70 12.48 -8.85
CA ALA A 409 7.92 11.71 -7.63
C ALA A 409 6.61 11.29 -6.94
N VAL A 410 5.58 12.14 -6.95
CA VAL A 410 4.23 11.79 -6.45
C VAL A 410 3.58 10.72 -7.35
N LEU A 411 3.66 10.85 -8.67
CA LEU A 411 3.17 9.85 -9.61
C LEU A 411 3.83 8.49 -9.39
N LEU A 412 5.16 8.47 -9.23
CA LEU A 412 5.92 7.25 -8.96
C LEU A 412 5.60 6.68 -7.57
N ALA A 413 5.33 7.54 -6.58
CA ALA A 413 4.91 7.11 -5.24
C ALA A 413 3.55 6.41 -5.26
N VAL A 414 2.56 6.96 -5.99
CA VAL A 414 1.28 6.26 -6.22
C VAL A 414 1.52 5.01 -7.07
N GLY A 415 2.43 5.04 -8.03
CA GLY A 415 2.82 3.88 -8.84
C GLY A 415 3.32 2.67 -8.05
N LEU A 416 3.75 2.85 -6.80
CA LEU A 416 4.08 1.74 -5.90
C LEU A 416 2.85 0.88 -5.55
N SER A 417 1.63 1.38 -5.68
CA SER A 417 0.40 0.60 -5.49
C SER A 417 0.03 -0.27 -6.69
N LEU A 418 0.70 -0.14 -7.84
CA LEU A 418 0.46 -0.99 -9.02
C LEU A 418 1.00 -2.43 -8.86
N GLY A 419 1.49 -2.78 -7.69
CA GLY A 419 1.89 -4.14 -7.34
C GLY A 419 2.37 -4.23 -5.90
N PRO A 420 2.45 -5.44 -5.35
CA PRO A 420 2.80 -5.63 -3.96
C PRO A 420 4.28 -5.36 -3.71
N PRO A 421 4.67 -5.01 -2.47
CA PRO A 421 6.05 -5.11 -2.04
C PRO A 421 6.52 -6.58 -2.10
N PRO A 422 7.84 -6.82 -2.24
CA PRO A 422 8.40 -8.16 -2.15
C PRO A 422 8.03 -8.79 -0.79
N ALA A 423 7.50 -10.02 -0.82
CA ALA A 423 7.24 -10.77 0.40
C ALA A 423 8.56 -11.10 1.08
N ARG A 424 8.60 -10.94 2.41
CA ARG A 424 9.73 -11.44 3.19
C ARG A 424 9.76 -12.95 3.02
N SER A 425 10.92 -13.51 2.70
CA SER A 425 11.10 -14.95 2.65
C SER A 425 12.38 -15.32 3.38
N LEU A 426 12.30 -16.34 4.22
CA LEU A 426 13.45 -16.95 4.85
C LEU A 426 13.90 -18.11 3.99
N VAL A 427 15.10 -18.00 3.42
CA VAL A 427 15.70 -19.05 2.61
C VAL A 427 16.73 -19.79 3.45
N LEU A 428 16.59 -21.10 3.51
CA LEU A 428 17.47 -22.01 4.22
C LEU A 428 18.14 -22.91 3.20
N ASP A 429 19.46 -22.88 3.21
CA ASP A 429 20.27 -23.81 2.42
C ASP A 429 20.43 -25.10 3.21
N LEU A 430 19.83 -26.17 2.71
CA LEU A 430 19.88 -27.52 3.28
C LEU A 430 20.72 -28.45 2.39
N SER A 431 21.55 -27.89 1.51
CA SER A 431 22.35 -28.66 0.55
C SER A 431 23.40 -29.55 1.22
N ASP A 432 23.80 -30.60 0.49
CA ASP A 432 24.86 -31.52 0.89
C ASP A 432 25.80 -31.86 -0.28
N ALA A 433 26.64 -32.87 -0.11
CA ALA A 433 27.62 -33.28 -1.12
C ALA A 433 26.99 -33.79 -2.45
N ASN A 434 25.75 -34.26 -2.40
CA ASN A 434 25.04 -34.92 -3.50
C ASN A 434 23.88 -34.07 -4.03
N TYR A 435 23.20 -33.31 -3.17
CA TYR A 435 21.99 -32.57 -3.50
C TYR A 435 22.09 -31.09 -3.14
N ARG A 436 21.58 -30.23 -4.02
CA ARG A 436 21.28 -28.83 -3.73
C ARG A 436 19.85 -28.73 -3.26
N ILE A 437 19.65 -28.36 -2.00
CA ILE A 437 18.34 -28.29 -1.38
C ILE A 437 18.13 -26.90 -0.81
N THR A 438 17.05 -26.24 -1.24
CA THR A 438 16.70 -24.91 -0.75
C THR A 438 15.28 -24.94 -0.21
N LEU A 439 15.13 -24.60 1.06
CA LEU A 439 13.84 -24.46 1.74
C LEU A 439 13.52 -22.97 1.90
N THR A 440 12.46 -22.49 1.27
CA THR A 440 12.02 -21.10 1.33
C THR A 440 10.72 -21.01 2.12
N LEU A 441 10.75 -20.34 3.27
CA LEU A 441 9.57 -20.02 4.06
C LEU A 441 9.07 -18.62 3.69
N THR A 442 7.80 -18.50 3.35
CA THR A 442 7.14 -17.22 3.08
C THR A 442 5.93 -17.11 4.03
N PRO A 443 5.85 -16.08 4.90
CA PRO A 443 6.64 -14.85 4.95
C PRO A 443 8.00 -14.93 5.72
N GLY A 444 8.37 -16.09 6.25
CA GLY A 444 9.59 -16.24 7.06
C GLY A 444 9.54 -15.51 8.41
N ARG A 445 8.33 -15.42 9.01
CA ARG A 445 8.09 -14.81 10.33
C ARG A 445 7.17 -15.68 11.19
N ALA A 446 7.05 -15.40 12.48
CA ALA A 446 6.16 -16.12 13.38
C ALA A 446 4.70 -16.01 12.88
N GLY A 447 4.03 -17.15 12.70
CA GLY A 447 2.73 -17.22 12.04
C GLY A 447 2.66 -18.41 11.08
N ASP A 448 1.57 -18.49 10.31
CA ASP A 448 1.47 -19.46 9.22
C ASP A 448 2.47 -19.11 8.11
N ASN A 449 3.21 -20.11 7.65
CA ASN A 449 4.17 -19.98 6.56
C ASN A 449 3.89 -21.01 5.47
N ASP A 450 4.10 -20.63 4.22
CA ASP A 450 4.22 -21.60 3.14
C ASP A 450 5.70 -21.95 2.97
N ALA A 451 5.98 -23.23 2.80
CA ALA A 451 7.31 -23.78 2.65
C ALA A 451 7.47 -24.29 1.21
N GLU A 452 8.38 -23.69 0.44
CA GLU A 452 8.75 -24.16 -0.89
C GLU A 452 10.12 -24.84 -0.84
N ILE A 453 10.19 -26.07 -1.32
CA ILE A 453 11.38 -26.93 -1.26
C ILE A 453 11.85 -27.17 -2.69
N ARG A 454 13.04 -26.69 -3.02
CA ARG A 454 13.72 -26.96 -4.30
C ARG A 454 14.79 -28.01 -4.09
N ILE A 455 14.79 -29.04 -4.93
CA ILE A 455 15.69 -30.19 -4.87
C ILE A 455 16.32 -30.39 -6.25
N ALA A 456 17.65 -30.33 -6.29
CA ALA A 456 18.42 -30.62 -7.48
C ALA A 456 19.65 -31.46 -7.14
N ASP A 457 20.23 -32.13 -8.12
CA ASP A 457 21.53 -32.78 -7.98
C ASP A 457 22.67 -31.75 -7.96
N ARG A 458 23.90 -32.22 -7.75
CA ARG A 458 25.11 -31.39 -7.78
C ARG A 458 25.31 -30.65 -9.12
N ASP A 459 24.77 -31.15 -10.22
CA ASP A 459 24.88 -30.58 -11.57
C ASP A 459 23.74 -29.60 -11.87
N GLY A 460 22.80 -29.43 -10.94
CA GLY A 460 21.67 -28.51 -11.02
C GLY A 460 20.43 -29.09 -11.71
N LYS A 461 20.39 -30.41 -11.97
CA LYS A 461 19.20 -31.06 -12.53
C LYS A 461 18.18 -31.34 -11.43
N PRO A 462 16.87 -31.11 -11.68
CA PRO A 462 15.83 -31.40 -10.70
C PRO A 462 15.82 -32.90 -10.32
N VAL A 463 15.61 -33.17 -9.05
CA VAL A 463 15.46 -34.54 -8.50
C VAL A 463 14.08 -34.62 -7.86
N ASP A 464 13.35 -35.68 -8.18
CA ASP A 464 11.99 -35.94 -7.68
C ASP A 464 11.98 -37.13 -6.72
N PRO A 465 12.08 -36.90 -5.39
CA PRO A 465 11.92 -37.96 -4.40
C PRO A 465 10.52 -38.60 -4.45
N GLN A 466 10.44 -39.89 -4.11
CA GLN A 466 9.17 -40.61 -3.90
C GLN A 466 8.31 -39.95 -2.82
N GLN A 467 8.93 -39.43 -1.76
CA GLN A 467 8.24 -38.71 -0.69
C GLN A 467 9.07 -37.54 -0.18
N VAL A 468 8.40 -36.41 0.07
CA VAL A 468 8.98 -35.21 0.67
C VAL A 468 8.14 -34.84 1.89
N GLU A 469 8.72 -34.92 3.08
CA GLU A 469 8.06 -34.63 4.35
C GLU A 469 8.86 -33.55 5.09
N LEU A 470 8.19 -32.49 5.53
CA LEU A 470 8.76 -31.46 6.38
C LEU A 470 8.23 -31.63 7.80
N ARG A 471 9.12 -31.90 8.74
CA ARG A 471 8.82 -31.96 10.16
C ARG A 471 9.22 -30.68 10.86
N VAL A 472 8.35 -30.20 11.74
CA VAL A 472 8.59 -28.98 12.51
C VAL A 472 8.30 -29.21 13.98
N GLU A 473 9.17 -28.70 14.84
CA GLU A 473 9.04 -28.77 16.29
C GLU A 473 9.60 -27.50 16.92
N ALA A 474 9.06 -27.10 18.08
CA ALA A 474 9.65 -26.04 18.90
C ALA A 474 9.60 -26.41 20.38
N PRO A 475 10.53 -27.27 20.85
CA PRO A 475 10.51 -27.79 22.22
C PRO A 475 10.58 -26.69 23.29
N ALA A 476 11.33 -25.62 23.01
CA ALA A 476 11.46 -24.47 23.91
C ALA A 476 10.15 -23.67 24.08
N ALA A 477 9.21 -23.80 23.12
CA ALA A 477 7.88 -23.21 23.17
C ALA A 477 6.79 -24.23 23.59
N GLY A 478 7.18 -25.46 23.95
CA GLY A 478 6.24 -26.53 24.29
C GLY A 478 5.48 -27.09 23.09
N ILE A 479 5.99 -26.92 21.86
CA ILE A 479 5.36 -27.41 20.63
C ILE A 479 5.99 -28.73 20.23
N GLU A 480 5.18 -29.79 20.28
CA GLU A 480 5.55 -31.14 19.87
C GLU A 480 5.80 -31.27 18.36
N PRO A 481 6.56 -32.28 17.91
CA PRO A 481 6.84 -32.48 16.50
C PRO A 481 5.58 -32.75 15.69
N SER A 482 5.43 -32.04 14.57
CA SER A 482 4.38 -32.27 13.58
C SER A 482 4.98 -32.51 12.20
N ALA A 483 4.40 -33.45 11.46
CA ALA A 483 4.83 -33.83 10.12
C ALA A 483 3.89 -33.29 9.06
N HIS A 484 4.45 -32.73 8.01
CA HIS A 484 3.71 -32.11 6.91
C HIS A 484 4.24 -32.65 5.58
N GLU A 485 3.39 -33.37 4.85
CA GLU A 485 3.75 -33.90 3.54
C GLU A 485 3.72 -32.79 2.48
N ALA A 486 4.80 -32.70 1.69
CA ALA A 486 4.94 -31.68 0.67
C ALA A 486 4.34 -32.17 -0.66
N ARG A 487 3.54 -31.30 -1.28
CA ARG A 487 2.91 -31.56 -2.57
C ARG A 487 3.86 -31.19 -3.71
N PRO A 488 4.01 -32.02 -4.74
CA PRO A 488 4.82 -31.67 -5.91
C PRO A 488 4.13 -30.55 -6.71
N LEU A 489 4.91 -29.56 -7.15
CA LEU A 489 4.48 -28.45 -8.00
C LEU A 489 5.07 -28.52 -9.40
N ALA A 490 6.34 -28.90 -9.51
CA ALA A 490 7.09 -29.08 -10.75
C ALA A 490 8.27 -30.04 -10.47
N PRO A 491 8.99 -30.53 -11.48
CA PRO A 491 10.19 -31.34 -11.25
C PRO A 491 11.18 -30.63 -10.31
N GLY A 492 11.54 -31.30 -9.23
CA GLY A 492 12.42 -30.80 -8.17
C GLY A 492 11.82 -29.68 -7.32
N LEU A 493 10.50 -29.46 -7.35
CA LEU A 493 9.82 -28.38 -6.64
C LEU A 493 8.60 -28.89 -5.87
N TYR A 494 8.63 -28.70 -4.55
CA TYR A 494 7.60 -29.17 -3.64
C TYR A 494 7.11 -28.03 -2.73
N ARG A 495 5.88 -28.14 -2.22
CA ARG A 495 5.29 -27.14 -1.33
C ARG A 495 4.52 -27.75 -0.16
N VAL A 496 4.72 -27.16 1.02
CA VAL A 496 3.90 -27.35 2.22
C VAL A 496 3.16 -26.04 2.49
N GLU A 497 1.83 -26.09 2.55
CA GLU A 497 0.99 -24.91 2.80
C GLU A 497 0.59 -24.83 4.28
N ARG A 498 0.46 -23.61 4.82
CA ARG A 498 -0.03 -23.35 6.19
C ARG A 498 0.79 -24.08 7.29
N LEU A 499 2.11 -24.02 7.18
CA LEU A 499 3.02 -24.50 8.21
C LEU A 499 2.88 -23.61 9.46
N PRO A 500 2.38 -24.12 10.61
CA PRO A 500 1.97 -23.29 11.74
C PRO A 500 3.16 -22.91 12.62
N LEU A 501 4.01 -22.00 12.12
CA LEU A 501 5.23 -21.60 12.80
C LEU A 501 5.02 -20.42 13.78
N TRP A 502 4.11 -20.59 14.74
CA TRP A 502 3.61 -19.49 15.60
C TRP A 502 4.58 -18.99 16.68
N ALA A 503 5.66 -19.72 16.96
CA ALA A 503 6.70 -19.26 17.89
C ALA A 503 7.75 -18.40 17.18
N ALA A 504 8.26 -17.35 17.83
CA ALA A 504 9.30 -16.49 17.25
C ALA A 504 10.70 -17.14 17.23
N THR A 505 10.98 -18.06 18.16
CA THR A 505 12.31 -18.66 18.34
C THR A 505 12.19 -20.14 18.70
N GLY A 506 13.24 -20.91 18.39
CA GLY A 506 13.37 -22.30 18.82
C GLY A 506 12.75 -23.33 17.89
N TRP A 507 12.46 -22.96 16.63
CA TRP A 507 12.01 -23.91 15.62
C TRP A 507 13.16 -24.77 15.13
N LYS A 508 12.93 -26.08 15.11
CA LYS A 508 13.74 -27.07 14.38
C LYS A 508 12.91 -27.57 13.21
N LEU A 509 13.46 -27.43 12.02
CA LEU A 509 12.90 -27.93 10.78
C LEU A 509 13.70 -29.16 10.36
N ARG A 510 13.03 -30.26 10.05
CA ARG A 510 13.62 -31.50 9.57
C ARG A 510 12.97 -31.91 8.26
N LEU A 511 13.70 -31.79 7.17
CA LEU A 511 13.29 -32.23 5.85
C LEU A 511 13.71 -33.69 5.65
N HIS A 512 12.73 -34.52 5.30
CA HIS A 512 12.89 -35.93 5.00
C HIS A 512 12.58 -36.14 3.51
N LEU A 513 13.56 -36.66 2.77
CA LEU A 513 13.46 -36.97 1.36
C LEU A 513 13.64 -38.47 1.16
N MET A 514 12.59 -39.16 0.73
CA MET A 514 12.68 -40.56 0.30
C MET A 514 13.02 -40.59 -1.18
N ILE A 515 14.29 -40.80 -1.54
CA ILE A 515 14.75 -40.78 -2.94
C ILE A 515 14.25 -42.04 -3.67
N ASP A 516 14.45 -43.19 -3.03
CA ASP A 516 13.98 -44.51 -3.48
C ASP A 516 13.72 -45.39 -2.23
N ASP A 517 13.25 -46.62 -2.44
CA ASP A 517 12.86 -47.57 -1.39
C ASP A 517 13.98 -47.85 -0.35
N PHE A 518 15.23 -47.51 -0.66
CA PHE A 518 16.40 -47.80 0.17
C PHE A 518 17.19 -46.55 0.58
N THR A 519 16.86 -45.38 0.03
CA THR A 519 17.66 -44.16 0.18
C THR A 519 16.82 -43.02 0.76
N MET A 520 17.07 -42.69 2.03
CA MET A 520 16.46 -41.56 2.71
C MET A 520 17.51 -40.49 3.02
N VAL A 521 17.25 -39.25 2.62
CA VAL A 521 18.07 -38.08 2.96
C VAL A 521 17.34 -37.25 4.00
N MET A 522 18.01 -36.96 5.12
CA MET A 522 17.49 -36.10 6.18
C MET A 522 18.34 -34.85 6.30
N ARG A 523 17.67 -33.69 6.37
CA ARG A 523 18.31 -32.39 6.55
C ARG A 523 17.61 -31.59 7.62
N ASP A 524 18.38 -31.08 8.56
CA ASP A 524 17.88 -30.29 9.68
C ASP A 524 18.37 -28.84 9.62
N SER A 525 17.56 -27.93 10.14
CA SER A 525 17.95 -26.54 10.37
C SER A 525 17.21 -25.99 11.56
N GLU A 526 17.93 -25.21 12.36
CA GLU A 526 17.32 -24.35 13.37
C GLU A 526 16.96 -22.99 12.76
N VAL A 527 15.80 -22.46 13.13
CA VAL A 527 15.29 -21.22 12.57
C VAL A 527 14.82 -20.29 13.68
N THR A 528 15.25 -19.05 13.56
CA THR A 528 14.65 -17.92 14.27
C THR A 528 13.80 -17.13 13.28
N LEU A 529 12.52 -17.01 13.59
CA LEU A 529 11.58 -16.27 12.77
C LEU A 529 11.55 -14.82 13.21
N ALA A 530 11.38 -13.91 12.25
CA ALA A 530 11.07 -12.54 12.60
C ALA A 530 9.74 -12.50 13.38
N ARG A 531 9.59 -11.54 14.30
CA ARG A 531 8.30 -11.25 14.93
C ARG A 531 7.40 -10.47 13.99
#